data_AF-A0A418YI77-F1
#
_entry.id   AF-A0A418YI77-F1
#
_cell.length_a   1.000
_cell.length_b   1.000
_cell.length_c   1.000
_cell.angle_alpha   90.00
_cell.angle_beta   90.00
_cell.angle_gamma   90.00
#
_symmetry.space_group_name_H-M   'P 1'
#
loop_
_entity.id
_entity.type
_entity.pdbx_description
1 polymer ?
#
loop_
_entity_poly.entity_id
_entity_poly.type
_entity_poly.pdbx_seq_one_letter_code
_entity_poly.pdbx_strand_id
1 'polypeptide(L)'
;MRLNTGLLQVIAKDLLKHKLTVLLAICVVGSAFSVIIATHETRLLTAKRESLRAEKDRLDIEWRNLLLEENALVEHSRIRNIATEKLHMKRATGRNEEVVELP
;
A
#
# COMPACT_ATOMS: atom_id res chain seq x y z
N MET A 1 -30.23 -14.46 51.54
CA MET A 1 -30.17 -15.12 50.21
C MET A 1 -28.90 -15.99 50.15
N ARG A 2 -28.91 -17.15 50.81
CA ARG A 2 -27.80 -18.12 50.74
C ARG A 2 -28.04 -18.97 49.49
N LEU A 3 -27.32 -18.68 48.41
CA LEU A 3 -27.37 -19.54 47.23
C LEU A 3 -26.92 -20.94 47.66
N ASN A 4 -27.75 -21.91 47.32
CA ASN A 4 -27.63 -23.30 47.70
C ASN A 4 -26.43 -23.91 46.94
N THR A 5 -25.22 -23.75 47.49
CA THR A 5 -23.93 -24.16 46.90
C THR A 5 -23.90 -25.65 46.54
N GLY A 6 -24.70 -26.48 47.21
CA GLY A 6 -24.84 -27.90 46.91
C GLY A 6 -25.46 -28.19 45.54
N LEU A 7 -26.43 -27.38 45.07
CA LEU A 7 -27.07 -27.61 43.78
C LEU A 7 -26.11 -27.31 42.62
N LEU A 8 -25.36 -26.20 42.73
CA LEU A 8 -24.30 -25.83 41.79
C LEU A 8 -23.20 -26.89 41.73
N GLN A 9 -22.84 -27.50 42.86
CA GLN A 9 -21.85 -28.58 42.89
C GLN A 9 -22.35 -29.87 42.21
N VAL A 10 -23.62 -30.23 42.37
CA VAL A 10 -24.18 -31.42 41.69
C VAL A 10 -24.21 -31.23 40.18
N ILE A 11 -24.67 -30.07 39.70
CA ILE A 11 -24.69 -29.75 38.27
C ILE A 11 -23.27 -29.71 37.70
N ALA A 12 -22.32 -29.08 38.40
CA ALA A 12 -20.92 -29.06 37.96
C ALA A 12 -20.32 -30.47 37.88
N LYS A 13 -20.63 -31.34 38.84
CA LYS A 13 -20.13 -32.73 38.88
C LYS A 13 -20.75 -33.59 37.78
N ASP A 14 -22.03 -33.41 37.48
CA ASP A 14 -22.72 -34.13 36.40
C ASP A 14 -22.29 -33.64 35.01
N LEU A 15 -22.00 -32.34 34.88
CA LEU A 15 -21.41 -31.76 33.66
C LEU A 15 -20.00 -32.31 33.42
N LEU A 16 -19.15 -32.36 34.46
CA LEU A 16 -17.79 -32.94 34.40
C LEU A 16 -17.77 -34.46 34.16
N LYS A 17 -18.88 -35.16 34.39
CA LYS A 17 -19.01 -36.61 34.10
C LYS A 17 -18.90 -36.87 32.60
N HIS A 18 -19.43 -35.96 31.77
CA HIS A 18 -19.32 -36.02 30.31
C HIS A 18 -18.12 -35.21 29.82
N LYS A 19 -16.91 -35.73 30.07
CA LYS A 19 -15.62 -35.09 29.76
C LYS A 19 -15.50 -34.57 28.32
N LEU A 20 -16.03 -35.33 27.34
CA LEU A 20 -16.02 -34.94 25.92
C LEU A 20 -16.87 -33.71 25.65
N THR A 21 -18.07 -33.63 26.21
CA THR A 21 -18.99 -32.50 26.02
C THR A 21 -18.42 -31.23 26.63
N VAL A 22 -17.80 -31.32 27.80
CA VAL A 22 -17.12 -30.18 28.45
C VAL A 22 -15.92 -29.72 27.64
N LEU A 23 -15.10 -30.66 27.14
CA LEU A 23 -13.97 -30.34 26.28
C LEU A 23 -14.42 -29.59 25.01
N LEU A 24 -15.43 -30.11 24.32
CA LEU A 24 -16.00 -29.47 23.13
C LEU A 24 -16.55 -28.07 23.43
N ALA A 25 -17.25 -27.90 24.56
CA ALA A 25 -17.75 -26.58 24.97
C ALA A 25 -16.61 -25.58 25.20
N ILE A 26 -15.53 -26.00 25.86
CA ILE A 26 -14.34 -25.16 26.07
C ILE A 26 -13.67 -24.83 24.73
N CYS A 27 -13.56 -25.80 23.81
CA CYS A 27 -13.00 -25.57 22.47
C CYS A 27 -13.81 -24.53 21.68
N VAL A 28 -15.15 -24.59 21.71
CA VAL A 28 -16.03 -23.62 21.02
C VAL A 28 -15.90 -22.22 21.62
N VAL A 29 -15.87 -22.11 22.96
CA VAL A 29 -15.65 -20.83 23.63
C VAL A 29 -14.27 -20.27 23.28
N GLY A 30 -13.24 -21.11 23.29
CA GLY A 30 -11.88 -20.74 22.86
C GLY A 30 -11.82 -20.29 21.41
N SER A 31 -12.53 -20.96 20.49
CA SER A 31 -12.57 -20.54 19.08
C SER A 31 -13.27 -19.19 18.92
N ALA A 32 -14.34 -18.93 19.67
CA ALA A 32 -15.02 -17.64 19.65
C ALA A 32 -14.08 -16.50 20.08
N PHE A 33 -13.33 -16.68 21.18
CA PHE A 33 -12.33 -15.70 21.60
C PHE A 33 -11.20 -15.53 20.59
N SER A 34 -10.71 -16.63 20.00
CA SER A 34 -9.69 -16.59 18.95
C SER A 34 -10.15 -15.77 17.75
N VAL A 35 -11.40 -15.94 17.31
CA VAL A 35 -12.00 -15.13 16.23
C VAL A 35 -12.11 -13.66 16.62
N ILE A 36 -12.49 -13.34 17.86
CA ILE A 36 -12.55 -11.96 18.35
C ILE A 36 -11.16 -11.31 18.34
N ILE A 37 -10.14 -12.01 18.86
CA ILE A 37 -8.75 -11.54 18.87
C ILE A 37 -8.24 -11.36 17.44
N ALA A 38 -8.47 -12.34 16.57
CA ALA A 38 -8.09 -12.26 15.15
C ALA A 38 -8.77 -11.07 14.48
N THR A 39 -10.06 -10.81 14.75
CA THR A 39 -10.78 -9.64 14.20
C THR A 39 -10.21 -8.32 14.72
N HIS A 40 -9.81 -8.26 15.99
CA HIS A 40 -9.21 -7.08 16.59
C HIS A 40 -7.82 -6.80 16.03
N GLU A 41 -7.00 -7.85 15.84
CA GLU A 41 -5.69 -7.75 15.20
C GLU A 41 -5.80 -7.44 13.71
N THR A 42 -6.83 -7.94 13.02
CA THR A 42 -7.07 -7.66 11.60
C THR A 42 -7.26 -6.16 11.35
N ARG A 43 -7.87 -5.43 12.29
CA ARG A 43 -8.02 -3.95 12.16
C ARG A 43 -6.68 -3.22 12.24
N LEU A 44 -5.72 -3.70 13.04
CA LEU A 44 -4.40 -3.07 13.17
C LEU A 44 -3.43 -3.49 12.05
N LEU A 45 -3.46 -4.77 11.66
CA LEU A 45 -2.63 -5.32 10.59
C LEU A 45 -3.05 -4.78 9.21
N THR A 46 -4.35 -4.54 9.00
CA THR A 46 -4.84 -3.89 7.78
C THR A 46 -4.35 -2.44 7.68
N ALA A 47 -4.40 -1.68 8.76
CA ALA A 47 -3.94 -0.29 8.78
C ALA A 47 -2.43 -0.17 8.47
N LYS A 48 -1.59 -1.07 9.00
CA LYS A 48 -0.15 -1.06 8.71
C LYS A 48 0.19 -1.53 7.29
N ARG A 49 -0.62 -2.44 6.73
CA ARG A 49 -0.50 -2.86 5.33
C ARG A 49 -0.95 -1.76 4.37
N GLU A 50 -1.97 -1.00 4.74
CA GLU A 50 -2.47 0.16 3.98
C GLU A 50 -1.47 1.31 3.98
N SER A 51 -0.82 1.61 5.10
CA SER A 51 0.18 2.69 5.16
C SER A 51 1.40 2.42 4.26
N LEU A 52 1.92 1.19 4.29
CA LEU A 52 3.06 0.80 3.45
C LEU A 52 2.70 0.77 1.96
N ARG A 53 1.44 0.43 1.63
CA ARG A 53 0.92 0.54 0.26
C ARG A 53 0.82 1.99 -0.20
N ALA A 54 0.27 2.86 0.63
CA ALA A 54 0.15 4.28 0.31
C ALA A 54 1.50 4.95 0.05
N GLU A 55 2.53 4.61 0.83
CA GLU A 55 3.89 5.14 0.61
C GLU A 55 4.50 4.64 -0.72
N LYS A 56 4.28 3.37 -1.06
CA LYS A 56 4.70 2.81 -2.36
C LYS A 56 3.99 3.52 -3.52
N ASP A 57 2.68 3.75 -3.42
CA ASP A 57 1.90 4.40 -4.46
C ASP A 57 2.36 5.85 -4.69
N ARG A 58 2.68 6.57 -3.60
CA ARG A 58 3.27 7.91 -3.70
C ARG A 58 4.60 7.89 -4.45
N LEU A 59 5.49 6.95 -4.12
CA LEU A 59 6.79 6.85 -4.76
C LEU A 59 6.69 6.49 -6.25
N ASP A 60 5.70 5.66 -6.63
CA ASP A 60 5.44 5.33 -8.04
C ASP A 60 4.96 6.55 -8.84
N ILE A 61 4.12 7.40 -8.24
CA ILE A 61 3.70 8.67 -8.85
C ILE A 61 4.89 9.60 -9.05
N GLU A 62 5.71 9.80 -8.01
CA GLU A 62 6.91 10.65 -8.09
C GLU A 62 7.89 10.12 -9.15
N TRP A 63 8.12 8.81 -9.20
CA TRP A 63 8.97 8.18 -10.22
C TRP A 63 8.44 8.39 -11.64
N ARG A 64 7.13 8.23 -11.85
CA ARG A 64 6.52 8.44 -13.18
C ARG A 64 6.60 9.90 -13.61
N ASN A 65 6.46 10.85 -12.69
CA ASN A 65 6.63 12.26 -12.99
C ASN A 65 8.08 12.59 -13.39
N LEU A 66 9.05 12.08 -12.64
CA LEU A 66 10.48 12.24 -12.95
C LEU A 66 10.83 11.64 -14.32
N LEU A 67 10.28 10.46 -14.64
CA LEU A 67 10.50 9.83 -15.94
C LEU A 67 9.92 10.67 -17.08
N LEU A 68 8.77 11.32 -16.87
CA LEU A 68 8.19 12.24 -17.86
C LEU A 68 9.05 13.49 -18.05
N GLU A 69 9.59 14.06 -16.97
CA GLU A 69 10.53 15.18 -17.03
C GLU A 69 11.81 14.80 -17.79
N GLU A 70 12.39 13.64 -17.50
CA GLU A 70 13.60 13.17 -18.17
C GLU A 70 13.35 12.92 -19.67
N ASN A 71 12.24 12.25 -20.02
CA ASN A 71 11.89 12.04 -21.43
C ASN A 71 11.64 13.37 -22.17
N ALA A 72 10.99 14.35 -21.52
CA ALA A 72 10.81 15.68 -22.11
C ALA A 72 12.13 16.42 -22.32
N LEU A 73 13.08 16.30 -21.38
CA LEU A 73 14.43 16.86 -21.47
C LEU A 73 15.28 16.16 -22.54
N VAL A 74 15.13 14.85 -22.70
CA VAL A 74 15.81 14.05 -23.72
C VAL A 74 15.26 14.35 -25.12
N GLU A 75 13.94 14.49 -25.28
CA GLU A 75 13.34 14.91 -26.56
C GLU A 75 13.81 16.33 -26.96
N HIS A 76 13.84 17.28 -26.02
CA HIS A 76 14.39 18.61 -26.29
C HIS A 76 15.91 18.61 -26.57
N SER A 77 16.68 17.74 -25.91
CA SER A 77 18.13 17.60 -26.17
C SER A 77 18.43 16.91 -27.50
N ARG A 78 17.62 15.91 -27.90
CA ARG A 78 17.72 15.26 -29.21
C ARG A 78 17.48 16.24 -30.35
N ILE A 79 16.44 17.07 -30.27
CA ILE A 79 16.14 18.05 -31.32
C ILE A 79 17.28 19.07 -31.47
N ARG A 80 17.84 19.54 -30.34
CA ARG A 80 18.97 20.48 -30.34
C ARG A 80 20.24 19.88 -30.92
N ASN A 81 20.58 18.64 -30.56
CA ASN A 81 21.78 17.98 -31.08
C ASN A 81 21.63 17.64 -32.57
N ILE A 82 20.47 17.16 -33.02
CA ILE A 82 20.21 16.88 -34.43
C ILE A 82 20.28 18.17 -35.26
N ALA A 83 19.72 19.28 -34.79
CA ALA A 83 19.79 20.58 -35.47
C ALA A 83 21.20 21.19 -35.50
N THR A 84 22.04 20.90 -34.50
CA THR A 84 23.40 21.45 -34.42
C THR A 84 24.41 20.60 -35.20
N GLU A 85 24.35 19.26 -35.06
CA GLU A 85 25.29 18.34 -35.71
C GLU A 85 24.95 18.01 -37.17
N LYS A 86 23.67 17.77 -37.51
CA LYS A 86 23.30 17.43 -38.89
C LYS A 86 23.02 18.63 -39.78
N LEU A 87 22.67 19.77 -39.19
CA LEU A 87 22.25 20.97 -39.92
C LEU A 87 23.26 22.14 -39.82
N HIS A 88 24.40 21.95 -39.13
CA HIS A 88 25.45 22.97 -38.97
C HIS A 88 24.95 24.37 -38.57
N MET A 89 23.83 24.46 -37.83
CA MET A 89 23.29 25.76 -37.42
C MET A 89 24.18 26.39 -36.34
N LYS A 90 25.05 27.32 -36.75
CA LYS A 90 25.67 28.30 -35.86
C LYS A 90 24.65 29.40 -35.55
N ARG A 91 24.55 29.81 -34.28
CA ARG A 91 23.85 31.06 -33.92
C ARG A 91 24.51 32.20 -34.70
N ALA A 92 23.75 32.89 -35.54
CA ALA A 92 24.22 34.07 -36.25
C ALA A 92 24.54 35.17 -35.22
N THR A 93 25.83 35.39 -34.97
CA THR A 93 26.30 36.51 -34.16
C THR A 93 26.34 37.74 -35.05
N GLY A 94 25.26 38.53 -35.06
CA GLY A 94 25.13 39.97 -35.39
C GLY A 94 25.85 40.61 -36.59
N ARG A 95 26.64 39.87 -37.37
CA ARG A 95 27.55 40.40 -38.39
C ARG A 95 27.42 39.74 -39.76
N ASN A 96 26.64 38.65 -39.84
CA ASN A 96 26.28 37.94 -41.07
C ASN A 96 24.76 37.63 -41.06
N GLU A 97 23.93 38.66 -41.05
CA GLU A 97 22.52 38.52 -41.45
C GLU A 97 22.42 38.99 -42.91
N GLU A 98 22.18 38.07 -43.83
CA GLU A 98 21.56 38.43 -45.11
C GLU A 98 20.06 38.17 -44.98
N VAL A 99 19.29 39.26 -44.96
CA VAL A 99 17.84 39.23 -44.99
C VAL A 99 17.42 38.97 -46.42
N VAL A 100 16.91 37.77 -46.69
CA VAL A 100 16.26 37.46 -47.97
C VAL A 100 14.79 37.86 -47.84
N GLU A 101 14.42 38.97 -48.47
CA GLU A 101 13.02 39.31 -48.72
C GLU A 101 12.46 38.31 -49.74
N LEU A 102 11.47 37.52 -49.31
CA LEU A 102 10.68 36.67 -50.19
C LEU A 102 9.72 37.55 -51.01
N PRO A 103 9.54 37.25 -52.32
CA PRO A 103 8.62 37.99 -53.20
C PRO A 103 7.14 37.82 -52.81
#